data_AF-A0A483CNV7-F1
#
_entry.id   AF-A0A483CNV7-F1
#
_cell.length_a   1.000
_cell.length_b   1.000
_cell.length_c   1.000
_cell.angle_alpha   90.00
_cell.angle_beta   90.00
_cell.angle_gamma   90.00
#
_symmetry.space_group_name_H-M   'P 1'
#
loop_
_entity.id
_entity.type
_entity.pdbx_description
1 polymer ?
#
loop_
_entity_poly.entity_id
_entity_poly.type
_entity_poly.pdbx_seq_one_letter_code
_entity_poly.pdbx_strand_id
1 'polypeptide(L)'
;MDRRLIAALLLIIIATAPGCLGSAGGSPGYDQNTSLQQGYAQYCEAIECLDAEIERNPENASAWFFKGMWLNNWFNQYEGALECYDAALALDPGDADVLFAKGISLWNLERFDEADDCFARACRIDPALAVFVPRHGDPGNRSESVAVAAGG
;
A
#
# COMPACT_ATOMS: atom_id res chain seq x y z
N MET A 1 -10.56 16.87 13.34
CA MET A 1 -10.20 15.44 13.30
C MET A 1 -8.96 15.25 14.15
N ASP A 2 -9.06 14.55 15.28
CA ASP A 2 -7.98 14.49 16.26
C ASP A 2 -6.81 13.68 15.70
N ARG A 3 -5.65 14.33 15.49
CA ARG A 3 -4.36 13.66 15.19
C ARG A 3 -4.03 12.54 16.17
N ARG A 4 -4.63 12.57 17.37
CA ARG A 4 -4.54 11.56 18.42
C ARG A 4 -5.25 10.25 18.07
N LEU A 5 -6.33 10.29 17.30
CA LEU A 5 -7.11 9.11 16.91
C LEU A 5 -6.44 8.35 15.76
N ILE A 6 -5.88 9.08 14.80
CA ILE A 6 -5.05 8.52 13.71
C ILE A 6 -3.75 7.95 14.28
N ALA A 7 -3.10 8.67 15.21
CA ALA A 7 -1.94 8.14 15.92
C ALA A 7 -2.31 6.93 16.78
N ALA A 8 -3.49 6.87 17.39
CA ALA A 8 -3.94 5.72 18.17
C ALA A 8 -4.18 4.49 17.28
N LEU A 9 -4.77 4.65 16.10
CA LEU A 9 -4.97 3.55 15.14
C LEU A 9 -3.63 3.06 14.56
N LEU A 10 -2.71 3.96 14.22
CA LEU A 10 -1.35 3.61 13.82
C LEU A 10 -0.56 2.95 14.96
N LEU A 11 -0.75 3.40 16.21
CA LEU A 11 -0.13 2.79 17.38
C LEU A 11 -0.71 1.42 17.71
N ILE A 12 -2.00 1.17 17.46
CA ILE A 12 -2.59 -0.16 17.62
C ILE A 12 -1.98 -1.14 16.61
N ILE A 13 -1.73 -0.69 15.38
CA ILE A 13 -1.08 -1.48 14.31
C ILE A 13 0.42 -1.72 14.61
N ILE A 14 1.12 -0.79 15.29
CA ILE A 14 2.54 -0.96 15.67
C ILE A 14 2.72 -1.70 17.01
N ALA A 15 1.79 -1.53 17.96
CA ALA A 15 1.87 -2.12 19.31
C ALA A 15 1.47 -3.60 19.36
N THR A 16 0.89 -4.15 18.29
CA THR A 16 0.66 -5.59 18.11
C THR A 16 1.82 -6.30 17.41
N ALA A 17 3.04 -5.72 17.47
CA ALA A 17 4.24 -6.52 17.45
C ALA A 17 4.15 -7.58 18.58
N PRO A 18 4.38 -8.87 18.30
CA PRO A 18 4.15 -9.96 19.25
C PRO A 18 5.13 -9.83 20.41
N GLY A 19 4.70 -9.24 21.51
CA GLY A 19 5.56 -9.06 22.67
C GLY A 19 4.87 -8.73 23.98
N CYS A 20 3.64 -8.20 23.99
CA CYS A 20 3.02 -7.78 25.25
C CYS A 20 1.52 -8.05 25.27
N LEU A 21 1.11 -9.21 25.79
CA LEU A 21 0.04 -9.45 26.78
C LEU A 21 -0.05 -10.97 27.01
N GLY A 22 0.15 -11.41 28.26
CA GLY A 22 0.41 -12.81 28.67
C GLY A 22 -0.68 -13.84 28.31
N SER A 23 -0.49 -15.15 28.44
CA SER A 23 0.08 -15.87 29.59
C SER A 23 0.39 -17.35 29.27
N ALA A 24 1.43 -17.88 29.93
CA ALA A 24 1.60 -19.26 30.40
C ALA A 24 1.58 -20.42 29.39
N GLY A 25 2.78 -20.98 29.14
CA GLY A 25 2.97 -22.42 28.98
C GLY A 25 3.07 -22.94 27.55
N GLY A 26 4.26 -22.89 26.96
CA GLY A 26 4.58 -23.63 25.74
C GLY A 26 5.88 -23.11 25.13
N SER A 27 6.88 -23.99 24.99
CA SER A 27 8.25 -23.68 24.56
C SER A 27 8.32 -22.77 23.33
N PRO A 28 9.28 -21.82 23.26
CA PRO A 28 9.50 -21.03 22.05
C PRO A 28 10.18 -21.91 20.99
N GLY A 29 9.38 -22.70 20.28
CA GLY A 29 9.76 -23.20 18.97
C GLY A 29 9.69 -22.01 18.01
N TYR A 30 10.84 -21.56 17.51
CA TYR A 30 10.91 -20.64 16.38
C TYR A 30 10.42 -21.38 15.13
N ASP A 31 9.10 -21.53 15.02
CA ASP A 31 8.46 -21.94 13.78
C ASP A 31 8.24 -20.67 12.96
N GLN A 32 9.09 -20.45 11.95
CA GLN A 32 9.02 -19.28 11.07
C GLN A 32 7.67 -19.17 10.35
N ASN A 33 6.91 -20.26 10.28
CA ASN A 33 5.58 -20.31 9.70
C ASN A 33 4.54 -19.58 10.58
N THR A 34 4.64 -19.68 11.91
CA THR A 34 3.68 -19.05 12.84
C THR A 34 3.75 -17.53 12.77
N SER A 35 4.95 -16.95 12.66
CA SER A 35 5.13 -15.49 12.53
C SER A 35 4.59 -14.92 11.22
N LEU A 36 4.72 -15.66 10.11
CA LEU A 36 4.15 -15.28 8.82
C LEU A 36 2.62 -15.31 8.89
N GLN A 37 2.05 -16.39 9.43
CA GLN A 37 0.60 -16.55 9.56
C GLN A 37 -0.04 -15.49 10.47
N GLN A 38 0.66 -15.08 11.53
CA GLN A 38 0.23 -14.00 12.42
C GLN A 38 0.26 -12.63 11.72
N GLY A 39 1.26 -12.36 10.89
CA GLY A 39 1.32 -11.13 10.08
C GLY A 39 0.13 -11.02 9.13
N TYR A 40 -0.15 -12.09 8.37
CA TYR A 40 -1.32 -12.11 7.47
C TYR A 40 -2.65 -11.90 8.20
N ALA A 41 -2.82 -12.49 9.40
CA ALA A 41 -4.03 -12.29 10.21
C ALA A 41 -4.18 -10.83 10.67
N GLN A 42 -3.09 -10.18 11.09
CA GLN A 42 -3.11 -8.77 11.50
C GLN A 42 -3.40 -7.82 10.32
N TYR A 43 -2.93 -8.15 9.11
CA TYR A 43 -3.23 -7.34 7.92
C TYR A 43 -4.70 -7.44 7.51
N CYS A 44 -5.31 -8.62 7.63
CA CYS A 44 -6.74 -8.78 7.41
C CYS A 44 -7.56 -7.95 8.41
N GLU A 45 -7.23 -8.03 9.71
CA GLU A 45 -7.91 -7.26 10.76
C GLU A 45 -7.76 -5.74 10.56
N ALA A 46 -6.58 -5.29 10.11
CA ALA A 46 -6.34 -3.89 9.80
C ALA A 46 -7.20 -3.38 8.64
N ILE A 47 -7.39 -4.19 7.58
CA ILE A 47 -8.28 -3.84 6.46
C ILE A 47 -9.73 -3.76 6.93
N GLU A 48 -10.21 -4.72 7.73
CA GLU A 48 -11.57 -4.70 8.27
C GLU A 48 -11.83 -3.47 9.14
N CYS A 49 -10.84 -3.07 9.96
CA CYS A 49 -10.92 -1.84 10.75
C CYS A 49 -10.94 -0.57 9.87
N LEU A 50 -10.18 -0.55 8.78
CA LEU A 50 -10.20 0.55 7.80
C LEU A 50 -11.55 0.61 7.08
N ASP A 51 -12.14 -0.53 6.73
CA ASP A 51 -13.47 -0.62 6.12
C ASP A 51 -14.55 -0.07 7.05
N ALA A 52 -14.53 -0.44 8.34
CA ALA A 52 -15.45 0.11 9.32
C ALA A 52 -15.29 1.63 9.48
N GLU A 53 -14.06 2.17 9.43
CA GLU A 53 -13.85 3.62 9.49
C GLU A 53 -14.28 4.33 8.21
N ILE A 54 -14.09 3.71 7.03
CA ILE A 54 -14.58 4.22 5.76
C ILE A 54 -16.12 4.26 5.74
N GLU A 55 -16.79 3.22 6.24
CA GLU A 55 -18.25 3.20 6.38
C GLU A 55 -18.76 4.30 7.32
N ARG A 56 -18.02 4.54 8.41
CA ARG A 56 -18.36 5.57 9.40
C ARG A 56 -18.05 6.99 8.93
N ASN A 57 -16.98 7.15 8.16
CA ASN A 57 -16.51 8.43 7.66
C ASN A 57 -15.91 8.27 6.24
N PRO A 58 -16.77 8.29 5.20
CA PRO A 58 -16.34 8.07 3.83
C PRO A 58 -15.46 9.20 3.28
N GLU A 59 -15.44 10.37 3.93
CA GLU A 59 -14.64 11.54 3.54
C GLU A 59 -13.19 11.49 4.06
N ASN A 60 -12.78 10.39 4.69
CA ASN A 60 -11.42 10.22 5.21
C ASN A 60 -10.46 9.68 4.13
N ALA A 61 -9.85 10.59 3.37
CA ALA A 61 -8.88 10.25 2.32
C ALA A 61 -7.71 9.37 2.82
N SER A 62 -7.23 9.59 4.05
CA SER A 62 -6.14 8.80 4.62
C SER A 62 -6.52 7.33 4.85
N ALA A 63 -7.77 7.05 5.23
CA ALA A 63 -8.23 5.67 5.43
C ALA A 63 -8.22 4.88 4.11
N TRP A 64 -8.71 5.50 3.03
CA TRP A 64 -8.64 4.97 1.67
C TRP A 64 -7.20 4.74 1.20
N PHE A 65 -6.30 5.70 1.45
CA PHE A 65 -4.88 5.57 1.12
C PHE A 65 -4.23 4.39 1.83
N PHE A 66 -4.40 4.27 3.14
CA PHE A 66 -3.82 3.17 3.90
C PHE A 66 -4.38 1.83 3.43
N LYS A 67 -5.69 1.72 3.19
CA LYS A 67 -6.30 0.50 2.65
C LYS A 67 -5.67 0.08 1.32
N GLY A 68 -5.52 1.02 0.39
CA GLY A 68 -4.85 0.77 -0.89
C GLY A 68 -3.39 0.33 -0.71
N MET A 69 -2.65 0.96 0.21
CA MET A 69 -1.26 0.60 0.51
C MET A 69 -1.14 -0.83 1.06
N TRP A 70 -2.04 -1.24 1.95
CA TRP A 70 -2.06 -2.61 2.48
C TRP A 70 -2.39 -3.64 1.39
N LEU A 71 -3.39 -3.36 0.55
CA LEU A 71 -3.77 -4.21 -0.57
C LEU A 71 -2.63 -4.37 -1.60
N ASN A 72 -1.96 -3.27 -1.94
CA ASN A 72 -0.83 -3.26 -2.87
C ASN A 72 0.37 -4.04 -2.34
N ASN A 73 0.78 -3.81 -1.09
CA ASN A 73 2.05 -4.33 -0.57
C ASN A 73 1.96 -5.77 -0.03
N TRP A 74 0.80 -6.18 0.50
CA TRP A 74 0.67 -7.46 1.21
C TRP A 74 -0.20 -8.48 0.51
N PHE A 75 -1.20 -8.02 -0.25
CA PHE A 75 -2.12 -8.90 -0.97
C PHE A 75 -1.83 -8.96 -2.46
N ASN A 76 -0.92 -8.13 -2.98
CA ASN A 76 -0.67 -7.93 -4.42
C ASN A 76 -1.99 -7.69 -5.19
N GLN A 77 -2.99 -7.11 -4.53
CA GLN A 77 -4.28 -6.79 -5.12
C GLN A 77 -4.20 -5.35 -5.64
N TYR A 78 -3.52 -5.21 -6.76
CA TYR A 78 -3.24 -3.90 -7.34
C TYR A 78 -4.52 -3.22 -7.83
N GLU A 79 -5.44 -3.95 -8.45
CA GLU A 79 -6.72 -3.40 -8.92
C GLU A 79 -7.58 -2.86 -7.77
N GLY A 80 -7.70 -3.62 -6.68
CA GLY A 80 -8.41 -3.16 -5.48
C GLY A 80 -7.72 -1.98 -4.81
N ALA A 81 -6.38 -1.92 -4.86
CA ALA A 81 -5.63 -0.76 -4.39
C ALA A 81 -5.89 0.48 -5.25
N LEU A 82 -5.97 0.34 -6.58
CA LEU A 82 -6.30 1.44 -7.48
C LEU A 82 -7.67 2.05 -7.17
N GLU A 83 -8.69 1.23 -6.92
CA GLU A 83 -10.02 1.73 -6.52
C GLU A 83 -9.95 2.54 -5.22
N CYS A 84 -9.17 2.06 -4.24
CA CYS A 84 -8.96 2.78 -2.98
C CYS A 84 -8.20 4.10 -3.19
N TYR A 85 -7.17 4.12 -4.04
CA TYR A 85 -6.45 5.35 -4.35
C TYR A 85 -7.30 6.34 -5.15
N ASP A 86 -8.14 5.87 -6.06
CA ASP A 86 -9.08 6.73 -6.78
C ASP A 86 -10.12 7.35 -5.85
N ALA A 87 -10.62 6.59 -4.86
CA ALA A 87 -11.47 7.14 -3.81
C ALA A 87 -10.74 8.18 -2.96
N ALA A 88 -9.48 7.93 -2.59
CA ALA A 88 -8.65 8.91 -1.87
C ALA A 88 -8.42 10.19 -2.69
N LEU A 89 -8.11 10.07 -3.99
CA LEU A 89 -7.89 11.21 -4.90
C LEU A 89 -9.17 11.96 -5.26
N ALA A 90 -10.34 11.32 -5.17
CA ALA A 90 -11.61 12.02 -5.30
C ALA A 90 -11.87 12.98 -4.13
N LEU A 91 -11.34 12.66 -2.94
CA LEU A 91 -11.44 13.47 -1.73
C LEU A 91 -10.33 14.52 -1.65
N ASP A 92 -9.09 14.12 -1.95
CA ASP A 92 -7.94 15.02 -2.05
C ASP A 92 -7.18 14.80 -3.38
N PRO A 93 -7.55 15.53 -4.45
CA PRO A 93 -6.89 15.43 -5.75
C PRO A 93 -5.44 15.92 -5.74
N GLY A 94 -5.02 16.62 -4.69
CA GLY A 94 -3.70 17.22 -4.53
C GLY A 94 -2.72 16.36 -3.74
N ASP A 95 -3.11 15.16 -3.32
CA ASP A 95 -2.22 14.28 -2.56
C ASP A 95 -1.19 13.61 -3.46
N ALA A 96 0.05 14.11 -3.38
CA ALA A 96 1.18 13.62 -4.17
C ALA A 96 1.59 12.19 -3.77
N ASP A 97 1.43 11.81 -2.50
CA ASP A 97 1.77 10.47 -2.00
C ASP A 97 0.79 9.44 -2.52
N VAL A 98 -0.50 9.77 -2.58
CA VAL A 98 -1.54 8.90 -3.17
C VAL A 98 -1.31 8.72 -4.67
N LEU A 99 -1.00 9.80 -5.40
CA LEU A 99 -0.66 9.71 -6.83
C LEU A 99 0.58 8.84 -7.08
N PHE A 100 1.60 8.98 -6.23
CA PHE A 100 2.81 8.17 -6.32
C PHE A 100 2.53 6.70 -6.03
N ALA A 101 1.77 6.39 -4.97
CA ALA A 101 1.37 5.02 -4.64
C ALA A 101 0.52 4.38 -5.75
N LYS A 102 -0.42 5.15 -6.34
CA LYS A 102 -1.19 4.72 -7.51
C LYS A 102 -0.28 4.41 -8.70
N GLY A 103 0.72 5.25 -8.96
CA GLY A 103 1.73 5.02 -10.00
C GLY A 103 2.49 3.71 -9.79
N ILE A 104 2.87 3.38 -8.55
CA ILE A 104 3.53 2.09 -8.22
C ILE A 104 2.59 0.91 -8.50
N SER A 105 1.32 0.99 -8.11
CA SER A 105 0.36 -0.09 -8.39
C SER A 105 0.15 -0.30 -9.88
N LEU A 106 0.05 0.79 -10.66
CA LEU A 106 -0.03 0.72 -12.13
C LEU A 106 1.25 0.13 -12.74
N TRP A 107 2.41 0.46 -12.18
CA TRP A 107 3.68 -0.10 -12.59
C TRP A 107 3.74 -1.63 -12.40
N ASN A 108 3.27 -2.11 -11.25
CA ASN A 108 3.17 -3.55 -10.97
C ASN A 108 2.16 -4.27 -11.86
N LEU A 109 1.17 -3.55 -12.39
CA LEU A 109 0.20 -4.03 -13.39
C LEU A 109 0.70 -3.90 -14.84
N GLU A 110 1.96 -3.52 -15.05
CA GLU A 110 2.56 -3.27 -16.38
C GLU A 110 1.86 -2.16 -17.19
N ARG A 111 1.07 -1.31 -16.53
CA ARG A 111 0.38 -0.15 -17.13
C ARG A 111 1.27 1.08 -17.07
N PHE A 112 2.42 1.00 -17.73
CA PHE A 112 3.49 2.00 -17.63
C PHE A 112 3.06 3.40 -18.09
N ASP A 113 2.28 3.52 -19.16
CA ASP A 113 1.82 4.82 -19.67
C ASP A 113 0.98 5.59 -18.62
N GLU A 114 0.13 4.88 -17.88
CA GLU A 114 -0.71 5.46 -16.85
C GLU A 114 0.07 5.72 -15.55
N ALA A 115 1.03 4.85 -15.24
CA ALA A 115 1.94 5.05 -14.12
C ALA A 115 2.78 6.32 -14.32
N ASP A 116 3.32 6.53 -15.52
CA ASP A 116 4.11 7.71 -15.88
C ASP A 116 3.28 9.01 -15.78
N ASP A 117 2.01 9.00 -16.18
CA ASP A 117 1.14 10.18 -15.95
C ASP A 117 0.92 10.45 -14.45
N CYS A 118 0.68 9.40 -13.66
CA CYS A 118 0.51 9.52 -12.21
C CYS A 118 1.79 10.08 -11.55
N PHE A 119 2.95 9.55 -11.91
CA PHE A 119 4.24 10.04 -11.41
C PHE A 119 4.53 11.47 -11.87
N ALA A 120 4.23 11.82 -13.13
CA ALA A 120 4.40 13.17 -13.63
C ALA A 120 3.48 14.18 -12.92
N ARG A 121 2.27 13.76 -12.52
CA ARG A 121 1.34 14.57 -11.71
C ARG A 121 1.84 14.70 -10.28
N ALA A 122 2.27 13.60 -9.65
CA ALA A 122 2.86 13.62 -8.31
C ALA A 122 4.07 14.56 -8.24
N CYS A 123 4.99 14.47 -9.22
CA CYS A 123 6.18 15.34 -9.29
C CYS A 123 5.86 16.81 -9.57
N ARG A 124 4.73 17.10 -10.22
CA ARG A 124 4.27 18.48 -10.41
C ARG A 124 3.82 19.12 -9.09
N ILE A 125 3.29 18.31 -8.17
CA ILE A 125 2.81 18.75 -6.86
C ILE A 125 3.98 18.78 -5.87
N ASP A 126 4.71 17.67 -5.77
CA ASP A 126 5.94 17.55 -4.98
C ASP A 126 7.12 17.11 -5.87
N PRO A 127 7.95 18.07 -6.31
CA PRO A 127 9.15 17.79 -7.09
C PRO A 127 10.17 16.88 -6.40
N ALA A 128 10.13 16.74 -5.06
CA ALA A 128 11.03 15.85 -4.34
C ALA A 128 10.77 14.37 -4.68
N LEU A 129 9.57 14.03 -5.11
CA LEU A 129 9.22 12.67 -5.51
C LEU A 129 9.93 12.20 -6.78
N ALA A 130 10.45 13.11 -7.60
CA ALA A 130 11.11 12.79 -8.87
C ALA A 130 12.35 11.88 -8.71
N VAL A 131 12.97 11.85 -7.52
CA VAL A 131 14.09 10.94 -7.22
C VAL A 131 13.63 9.49 -6.98
N PHE A 132 12.37 9.30 -6.59
CA PHE A 132 11.79 7.99 -6.28
C PHE A 132 11.03 7.36 -7.45
N VAL A 133 10.74 8.13 -8.50
CA VAL A 133 10.01 7.65 -9.69
C VAL A 133 10.81 6.55 -10.39
N PRO A 134 10.25 5.32 -10.54
CA PRO A 134 10.86 4.26 -11.31
C PRO A 134 11.08 4.72 -12.76
N ARG A 135 12.26 4.48 -13.33
CA ARG A 135 12.52 4.77 -14.74
C ARG A 135 12.30 3.52 -15.58
N HIS A 136 11.47 3.63 -16.61
CA HIS A 136 11.21 2.52 -17.51
C HIS A 136 12.47 2.23 -18.32
N GLY A 137 13.12 1.09 -18.04
CA GLY A 137 14.35 0.66 -18.71
C GLY A 137 15.63 0.71 -17.88
N ASP A 138 15.57 0.96 -16.56
CA ASP A 138 16.73 0.73 -15.69
C ASP A 138 17.00 -0.79 -15.57
N PRO A 139 18.21 -1.28 -15.89
CA PRO A 139 18.53 -2.71 -15.86
C PRO A 139 18.41 -3.37 -14.48
N GLY A 140 18.20 -2.60 -13.41
CA GLY A 140 18.10 -3.10 -12.04
C GLY A 140 16.78 -3.80 -11.65
N ASN A 141 15.72 -3.74 -12.47
CA ASN A 141 14.41 -4.33 -12.12
C ASN A 141 13.76 -5.17 -13.24
N ARG A 142 14.53 -5.59 -14.25
CA ARG A 142 14.06 -6.57 -15.24
C ARG A 142 14.30 -7.98 -14.72
N SER A 143 13.36 -8.51 -13.93
CA SER A 143 13.10 -9.95 -14.00
C SER A 143 12.42 -10.21 -15.34
N GLU A 144 12.98 -11.15 -16.08
CA GLU A 144 12.69 -11.47 -17.47
C GLU A 144 11.22 -11.88 -17.72
N SER A 145 10.49 -11.08 -18.51
CA SER A 145 9.41 -11.51 -19.41
C SER A 145 9.15 -10.32 -20.33
N VAL A 146 9.57 -10.30 -21.59
CA VAL A 146 9.06 -11.16 -22.66
C VAL A 146 10.17 -11.43 -23.67
N ALA A 147 10.51 -12.71 -23.82
CA ALA A 147 11.07 -13.21 -25.07
C ALA A 147 9.90 -13.59 -26.01
N VAL A 148 10.10 -13.33 -27.31
CA VAL A 148 9.34 -13.82 -28.49
C VAL A 148 8.06 -13.00 -28.79
N ALA A 149 7.82 -12.41 -29.97
CA ALA A 149 8.11 -12.82 -31.36
C ALA A 149 8.31 -11.58 -32.27
N ALA A 150 9.33 -11.51 -33.13
CA ALA A 150 9.37 -11.98 -34.53
C ALA A 150 8.95 -10.91 -35.58
N GLY A 151 9.86 -10.65 -36.53
CA GLY A 151 9.54 -10.25 -37.90
C GLY A 151 9.97 -8.84 -38.33
N GLY A 152 11.10 -8.76 -39.03
CA GLY A 152 11.58 -7.60 -39.79
C GLY A 152 12.86 -7.91 -40.53
#